data_AF-A0A7R7WB86-F1
#
_entry.id   AF-A0A7R7WB86-F1
#
_cell.length_a   1.000
_cell.length_b   1.000
_cell.length_c   1.000
_cell.angle_alpha   90.00
_cell.angle_beta   90.00
_cell.angle_gamma   90.00
#
_symmetry.space_group_name_H-M   'P 1'
#
loop_
_entity.id
_entity.type
_entity.pdbx_description
1 polymer ?
#
loop_
_entity_poly.entity_id
_entity_poly.type
_entity_poly.pdbx_seq_one_letter_code
_entity_poly.pdbx_strand_id
1 'polypeptide(L)'
;MWVYTITVDNILTAPWPVNETELACVVCLTLDGIRFLRDQGRALATLGPDTVWLNKRGQVRLAGVEQSYQIKTSDTNADTLKLTALATGMRSMMATGAGHGRWSSEAQTFLENLPVKSLDMLMKDPFLEKATDESDLKLCVHGANKQARHDLVLL
;
A
#
# COMPACT_ATOMS: atom_id res chain seq x y z
N MET A 1 1.81 19.82 -11.68
CA MET A 1 1.30 20.28 -10.36
C MET A 1 0.29 19.24 -9.87
N TRP A 2 0.61 18.54 -8.78
CA TRP A 2 -0.24 17.47 -8.21
C TRP A 2 -1.24 18.14 -7.28
N VAL A 3 -2.50 18.25 -7.69
CA VAL A 3 -3.48 19.12 -7.01
C VAL A 3 -4.27 18.37 -5.93
N TYR A 4 -4.27 17.04 -5.90
CA TYR A 4 -4.93 16.24 -4.84
C TYR A 4 -4.24 14.88 -4.69
N THR A 5 -3.73 14.61 -3.49
CA THR A 5 -3.10 13.35 -3.07
C THR A 5 -3.78 12.90 -1.78
N ILE A 6 -4.18 11.64 -1.72
CA ILE A 6 -4.62 10.99 -0.48
C ILE A 6 -3.60 9.92 -0.10
N THR A 7 -3.51 9.60 1.18
CA THR A 7 -2.68 8.50 1.67
C THR A 7 -3.51 7.24 1.86
N VAL A 8 -2.86 6.07 2.02
CA VAL A 8 -3.54 4.86 2.49
C VAL A 8 -4.17 5.09 3.87
N ASP A 9 -3.59 5.95 4.71
CA ASP A 9 -4.20 6.37 5.97
C ASP A 9 -5.56 7.07 5.80
N ASN A 10 -5.70 7.91 4.77
CA ASN A 10 -6.99 8.52 4.44
C ASN A 10 -8.01 7.49 3.94
N ILE A 11 -7.55 6.41 3.31
CA ILE A 11 -8.43 5.31 2.89
C ILE A 11 -8.85 4.47 4.10
N LEU A 12 -7.92 4.19 5.02
CA LEU A 12 -8.17 3.44 6.26
C LEU A 12 -9.26 4.06 7.13
N THR A 13 -9.32 5.38 7.14
CA THR A 13 -10.24 6.18 7.96
C THR A 13 -11.54 6.53 7.24
N ALA A 14 -11.64 6.29 5.93
CA ALA A 14 -12.84 6.57 5.16
C ALA A 14 -13.88 5.44 5.33
N PRO A 15 -15.18 5.75 5.33
CA PRO A 15 -16.26 4.75 5.39
C PRO A 15 -16.44 3.97 4.06
N TRP A 16 -15.46 4.02 3.16
CA TRP A 16 -15.51 3.37 1.85
C TRP A 16 -14.87 1.98 1.92
N PRO A 17 -15.57 0.90 1.53
CA PRO A 17 -15.00 -0.42 1.56
C PRO A 17 -13.96 -0.59 0.45
N VAL A 18 -12.69 -0.71 0.84
CA VAL A 18 -11.64 -1.25 -0.04
C VAL A 18 -11.96 -2.72 -0.32
N ASN A 19 -11.90 -3.13 -1.59
CA ASN A 19 -12.05 -4.52 -2.00
C ASN A 19 -10.71 -5.23 -2.18
N GLU A 20 -10.75 -6.55 -2.38
CA GLU A 20 -9.55 -7.39 -2.47
C GLU A 20 -8.62 -7.02 -3.63
N THR A 21 -9.20 -6.66 -4.76
CA THR A 21 -8.48 -6.27 -5.97
C THR A 21 -7.79 -4.90 -5.81
N GLU A 22 -8.45 -3.96 -5.15
CA GLU A 22 -7.87 -2.66 -4.78
C GLU A 22 -6.73 -2.83 -3.77
N LEU A 23 -6.90 -3.72 -2.79
CA LEU A 23 -5.83 -4.08 -1.83
C LEU A 23 -4.63 -4.68 -2.57
N ALA A 24 -4.87 -5.66 -3.45
CA ALA A 24 -3.81 -6.30 -4.25
C ALA A 24 -3.06 -5.27 -5.11
N CYS A 25 -3.76 -4.31 -5.71
CA CYS A 25 -3.16 -3.23 -6.50
C CYS A 25 -2.25 -2.32 -5.64
N VAL A 26 -2.73 -1.84 -4.49
CA VAL A 26 -1.93 -1.01 -3.57
C VAL A 26 -0.68 -1.76 -3.08
N VAL A 27 -0.83 -3.03 -2.71
CA VAL A 27 0.27 -3.88 -2.27
C VAL A 27 1.29 -4.09 -3.38
N CYS A 28 0.84 -4.48 -4.58
CA CYS A 28 1.69 -4.74 -5.73
C CYS A 28 2.57 -3.52 -6.06
N LEU A 29 1.96 -2.35 -6.19
CA LEU A 29 2.68 -1.11 -6.53
C LEU A 29 3.61 -0.65 -5.41
N THR A 30 3.26 -0.93 -4.14
CA THR A 30 4.14 -0.66 -3.01
C THR A 30 5.36 -1.57 -3.02
N LEU A 31 5.18 -2.87 -3.31
CA LEU A 31 6.28 -3.83 -3.43
C LEU A 31 7.18 -3.50 -4.61
N ASP A 32 6.63 -3.05 -5.74
CA ASP A 32 7.40 -2.54 -6.88
C ASP A 32 8.27 -1.34 -6.50
N GLY A 33 7.71 -0.39 -5.74
CA GLY A 33 8.47 0.76 -5.25
C GLY A 33 9.60 0.36 -4.28
N ILE A 34 9.35 -0.60 -3.38
CA ILE A 34 10.37 -1.15 -2.48
C ILE A 34 11.47 -1.85 -3.29
N ARG A 35 11.10 -2.69 -4.26
CA ARG A 35 12.03 -3.40 -5.14
C ARG A 35 12.89 -2.43 -5.93
N PHE A 36 12.28 -1.40 -6.51
CA PHE A 36 12.99 -0.36 -7.24
C PHE A 36 14.07 0.29 -6.37
N LEU A 37 13.76 0.66 -5.12
CA LEU A 37 14.76 1.25 -4.22
C LEU A 37 15.87 0.27 -3.86
N ARG A 38 15.53 -0.98 -3.57
CA ARG A 38 16.49 -2.04 -3.26
C ARG A 38 17.47 -2.26 -4.42
N ASP A 39 16.97 -2.27 -5.65
CA ASP A 39 17.79 -2.43 -6.86
C ASP A 39 18.72 -1.22 -7.09
N GLN A 40 18.40 -0.06 -6.50
CA GLN A 40 19.30 1.11 -6.42
C GLN A 40 20.22 1.09 -5.19
N GLY A 41 20.23 0.01 -4.40
CA GLY A 41 21.00 -0.10 -3.16
C GLY A 41 20.47 0.81 -2.04
N ARG A 42 19.16 1.08 -2.02
CA ARG A 42 18.52 1.96 -1.02
C ARG A 42 17.31 1.29 -0.37
N ALA A 43 16.96 1.74 0.83
CA ALA A 43 15.72 1.41 1.50
C ALA A 43 15.06 2.67 2.07
N LEU A 44 13.73 2.72 2.07
CA LEU A 44 12.98 3.81 2.72
C LEU A 44 13.40 3.96 4.18
N ALA A 45 13.50 5.18 4.71
CA ALA A 45 13.71 5.38 6.14
C ALA A 45 12.52 4.84 6.96
N THR A 46 11.31 5.20 6.54
CA THR A 46 10.05 4.79 7.17
C THR A 46 9.11 4.23 6.12
N LEU A 47 8.25 3.30 6.51
CA LEU A 47 7.10 2.87 5.71
C LEU A 47 5.91 2.77 6.65
N GLY A 48 4.82 3.40 6.26
CA GLY A 48 3.56 3.45 6.98
C GLY A 48 2.41 3.84 6.04
N PRO A 49 1.15 3.77 6.50
CA PRO A 49 -0.01 4.14 5.70
C PRO A 49 0.01 5.58 5.15
N ASP A 50 0.68 6.49 5.85
CA ASP A 50 0.91 7.89 5.46
C ASP A 50 1.98 8.06 4.39
N THR A 51 2.84 7.07 4.19
CA THR A 51 3.93 7.08 3.18
C THR A 51 3.53 6.48 1.84
N VAL A 52 2.36 5.84 1.74
CA VAL A 52 1.83 5.28 0.49
C VAL A 52 0.75 6.22 -0.04
N TRP A 53 1.05 6.92 -1.13
CA TRP A 53 0.23 7.99 -1.69
C TRP A 53 -0.50 7.54 -2.94
N LEU A 54 -1.77 7.92 -3.05
CA LEU A 54 -2.58 7.74 -4.23
C LEU A 54 -2.98 9.09 -4.80
N ASN A 55 -2.82 9.27 -6.10
CA ASN A 55 -3.31 10.46 -6.78
C ASN A 55 -4.72 10.26 -7.34
N LYS A 56 -5.36 11.35 -7.79
CA LYS A 56 -6.69 11.31 -8.44
C LYS A 56 -6.82 10.38 -9.66
N ARG A 57 -5.72 9.89 -10.21
CA ARG A 57 -5.69 8.94 -11.33
C ARG A 57 -5.57 7.48 -10.86
N GLY A 58 -5.45 7.25 -9.55
CA GLY A 58 -5.24 5.92 -8.94
C GLY A 58 -3.77 5.47 -8.91
N GLN A 59 -2.83 6.34 -9.28
CA GLN A 59 -1.41 5.99 -9.30
C GLN A 59 -0.86 5.98 -7.87
N VAL A 60 -0.14 4.91 -7.53
CA VAL A 60 0.50 4.74 -6.22
C VAL A 60 1.94 5.27 -6.27
N ARG A 61 2.35 5.99 -5.21
CA ARG A 61 3.73 6.46 -5.03
C ARG A 61 4.14 6.29 -3.58
N LEU A 62 5.43 6.02 -3.38
CA LEU A 62 6.05 6.06 -2.06
C LEU A 62 6.57 7.46 -1.78
N ALA A 63 6.14 8.03 -0.67
CA ALA A 63 6.70 9.25 -0.11
C ALA A 63 7.97 8.93 0.70
N GLY A 64 8.79 9.95 0.91
CA GLY A 64 9.99 9.83 1.72
C GLY A 64 11.16 9.10 1.05
N VAL A 65 11.09 8.93 -0.28
CA VAL A 65 12.16 8.35 -1.10
C VAL A 65 13.44 9.18 -1.01
N GLU A 66 13.31 10.49 -0.85
CA GLU A 66 14.41 11.41 -0.67
C GLU A 66 15.17 11.19 0.66
N GLN A 67 14.50 10.72 1.72
CA GLN A 67 15.15 10.32 2.97
C GLN A 67 15.56 8.83 3.00
N SER A 68 15.42 8.08 1.90
CA SER A 68 15.89 6.69 1.86
C SER A 68 17.40 6.61 2.09
N TYR A 69 17.84 5.57 2.80
CA TYR A 69 19.23 5.37 3.17
C TYR A 69 19.88 4.27 2.34
N GLN A 70 21.21 4.29 2.24
CA GLN A 70 21.96 3.25 1.54
C GLN A 70 21.92 1.94 2.31
N ILE A 71 21.68 0.85 1.59
CA ILE A 71 21.74 -0.50 2.12
C ILE A 71 22.82 -1.29 1.38
N LYS A 72 23.43 -2.25 2.07
CA LYS A 72 24.26 -3.24 1.40
C LYS A 72 23.34 -4.26 0.72
N THR A 73 23.79 -4.82 -0.40
CA THR A 73 23.04 -5.87 -1.12
C THR A 73 22.74 -7.11 -0.26
N SER A 74 23.48 -7.32 0.83
CA SER A 74 23.25 -8.39 1.80
C SER A 74 22.29 -8.02 2.95
N ASP A 75 21.78 -6.79 3.00
CA ASP A 75 20.99 -6.28 4.12
C ASP A 75 19.52 -6.66 3.98
N THR A 76 19.24 -7.96 4.14
CA THR A 76 17.88 -8.54 4.10
C THR A 76 16.97 -7.96 5.19
N ASN A 77 17.54 -7.40 6.27
CA ASN A 77 16.79 -6.84 7.37
C ASN A 77 16.01 -5.58 6.96
N ALA A 78 16.55 -4.80 6.02
CA ALA A 78 15.85 -3.61 5.50
C ALA A 78 14.54 -4.00 4.82
N ASP A 79 14.56 -4.99 3.91
CA ASP A 79 13.36 -5.51 3.24
C ASP A 79 12.37 -6.07 4.26
N THR A 80 12.82 -6.93 5.18
CA THR A 80 11.95 -7.53 6.21
C THR A 80 11.21 -6.48 7.04
N LEU A 81 11.89 -5.38 7.43
CA LEU A 81 11.26 -4.30 8.17
C LEU A 81 10.19 -3.58 7.34
N LYS A 82 10.45 -3.33 6.05
CA LYS A 82 9.44 -2.70 5.16
C LYS A 82 8.26 -3.63 4.89
N LEU A 83 8.50 -4.91 4.65
CA LEU A 83 7.44 -5.89 4.45
C LEU A 83 6.60 -6.09 5.72
N THR A 84 7.21 -6.04 6.91
CA THR A 84 6.51 -6.07 8.20
C THR A 84 5.62 -4.84 8.39
N ALA A 85 6.13 -3.66 8.07
CA ALA A 85 5.35 -2.42 8.15
C ALA A 85 4.18 -2.43 7.15
N LEU A 86 4.43 -2.91 5.93
CA LEU A 86 3.40 -3.08 4.91
C LEU A 86 2.30 -4.03 5.41
N ALA A 87 2.67 -5.20 5.93
CA ALA A 87 1.71 -6.17 6.46
C ALA A 87 0.82 -5.56 7.55
N THR A 88 1.41 -4.75 8.43
CA THR A 88 0.66 -4.04 9.49
C THR A 88 -0.36 -3.08 8.88
N GLY A 89 0.03 -2.20 7.96
CA GLY A 89 -0.88 -1.25 7.32
C GLY A 89 -2.01 -1.92 6.53
N MET A 90 -1.70 -3.03 5.85
CA MET A 90 -2.69 -3.80 5.08
C MET A 90 -3.67 -4.55 5.98
N ARG A 91 -3.21 -5.10 7.11
CA ARG A 91 -4.11 -5.70 8.13
C ARG A 91 -5.06 -4.66 8.71
N SER A 92 -4.58 -3.44 8.96
CA SER A 92 -5.46 -2.34 9.36
C SER A 92 -6.55 -2.08 8.32
N MET A 93 -6.24 -2.12 7.02
CA MET A 93 -7.25 -1.95 5.97
C MET A 93 -8.27 -3.08 5.94
N MET A 94 -7.81 -4.32 6.14
CA MET A 94 -8.72 -5.46 6.21
C MET A 94 -9.66 -5.39 7.42
N ALA A 95 -9.18 -4.83 8.53
CA ALA A 95 -9.95 -4.68 9.76
C ALA A 95 -10.96 -3.51 9.71
N THR A 96 -10.65 -2.42 9.00
CA THR A 96 -11.54 -1.24 8.90
C THR A 96 -12.52 -1.29 7.73
N GLY A 97 -12.24 -2.09 6.70
CA GLY A 97 -13.16 -2.28 5.59
C GLY A 97 -14.53 -2.78 6.07
N ALA A 98 -15.61 -2.34 5.44
CA ALA A 98 -17.00 -2.73 5.75
C ALA A 98 -17.33 -4.23 5.51
N GLY A 99 -16.31 -5.09 5.44
CA GLY A 99 -16.39 -6.51 5.18
C GLY A 99 -15.62 -7.31 6.21
N HIS A 100 -16.07 -7.31 7.47
CA HIS A 100 -15.87 -8.47 8.33
C HIS A 100 -16.49 -9.67 7.60
N GLY A 101 -15.68 -10.44 6.86
CA GLY A 101 -16.12 -11.61 6.08
C GLY A 101 -15.97 -11.57 4.55
N ARG A 102 -15.25 -10.61 3.95
CA ARG A 102 -15.09 -10.53 2.46
C ARG A 102 -13.70 -10.86 1.90
N TRP A 103 -12.69 -11.05 2.74
CA TRP A 103 -11.31 -11.27 2.27
C TRP A 103 -11.03 -12.76 2.05
N SER A 104 -10.49 -13.12 0.90
CA SER A 104 -10.14 -14.51 0.61
C SER A 104 -9.02 -15.04 1.52
N SER A 105 -8.92 -16.37 1.60
CA SER A 105 -7.78 -17.04 2.20
C SER A 105 -6.46 -16.66 1.53
N GLU A 106 -6.47 -16.41 0.21
CA GLU A 106 -5.25 -15.98 -0.49
C GLU A 106 -4.78 -14.60 0.00
N ALA A 107 -5.68 -13.63 0.17
CA ALA A 107 -5.34 -12.31 0.69
C ALA A 107 -4.74 -12.40 2.10
N GLN A 108 -5.36 -13.21 2.97
CA GLN A 108 -4.88 -13.42 4.34
C GLN A 108 -3.50 -14.08 4.36
N THR A 109 -3.33 -15.19 3.63
CA THR A 109 -2.06 -15.90 3.51
C THR A 109 -0.97 -15.03 2.89
N PHE A 110 -1.30 -14.18 1.91
CA PHE A 110 -0.34 -13.26 1.34
C PHE A 110 0.20 -12.28 2.39
N LEU A 111 -0.68 -11.66 3.19
CA LEU A 111 -0.25 -10.72 4.24
C LEU A 111 0.52 -11.40 5.38
N GLU A 112 0.20 -12.65 5.70
CA GLU A 112 0.99 -13.46 6.65
C GLU A 112 2.39 -13.74 6.13
N ASN A 113 2.54 -13.90 4.82
CA ASN A 113 3.81 -14.19 4.17
C ASN A 113 4.69 -12.95 3.97
N LEU A 114 4.14 -11.73 3.95
CA LEU A 114 4.91 -10.49 3.79
C LEU A 114 6.16 -10.42 4.70
N PRO A 115 6.07 -10.58 6.04
CA PRO A 115 7.25 -10.49 6.90
C PRO A 115 8.17 -11.73 6.86
N VAL A 116 7.76 -12.81 6.18
CA VAL A 116 8.43 -14.12 6.24
C VAL A 116 9.17 -14.44 4.94
N LYS A 117 8.56 -14.15 3.79
CA LYS A 117 9.12 -14.45 2.48
C LYS A 117 9.99 -13.30 1.99
N SER A 118 10.96 -13.61 1.12
CA SER A 118 11.74 -12.58 0.45
C SER A 118 10.87 -11.79 -0.52
N LEU A 119 11.27 -10.54 -0.77
CA LEU A 119 10.61 -9.68 -1.76
C LEU A 119 10.50 -10.37 -3.13
N ASP A 120 11.55 -11.08 -3.58
CA ASP A 120 11.54 -11.77 -4.88
C ASP A 120 10.57 -12.95 -4.95
N MET A 121 10.27 -13.60 -3.82
CA MET A 121 9.23 -14.63 -3.75
C MET A 121 7.84 -14.01 -3.75
N LEU A 122 7.65 -12.91 -3.01
CA LEU A 122 6.36 -12.20 -2.91
C LEU A 122 5.94 -11.59 -4.25
N MET A 123 6.89 -11.07 -5.03
CA MET A 123 6.63 -10.54 -6.38
C MET A 123 6.14 -11.59 -7.38
N LYS A 124 6.19 -12.88 -7.03
CA LYS A 124 5.71 -14.00 -7.86
C LYS A 124 4.45 -14.66 -7.27
N ASP A 125 3.91 -14.09 -6.20
CA ASP A 125 2.76 -14.68 -5.53
C ASP A 125 1.47 -14.46 -6.36
N PRO A 126 0.64 -15.51 -6.58
CA PRO A 126 -0.59 -15.40 -7.37
C PRO A 126 -1.58 -14.37 -6.85
N PHE A 127 -1.52 -13.99 -5.57
CA PHE A 127 -2.37 -12.93 -5.05
C PHE A 127 -2.20 -11.60 -5.82
N LEU A 128 -0.98 -11.31 -6.27
CA LEU A 128 -0.70 -10.07 -7.01
C LEU A 128 -1.31 -10.07 -8.43
N GLU A 129 -1.66 -11.25 -8.99
CA GLU A 129 -2.37 -11.35 -10.27
C GLU A 129 -3.81 -10.81 -10.18
N LYS A 130 -4.36 -10.68 -8.97
CA LYS A 130 -5.67 -10.06 -8.73
C LYS A 130 -5.64 -8.53 -8.78
N ALA A 131 -4.44 -7.92 -8.85
CA ALA A 131 -4.31 -6.48 -8.96
C ALA A 131 -4.95 -5.99 -10.27
N THR A 132 -5.86 -5.03 -10.15
CA THR A 132 -6.40 -4.31 -11.30
C THR A 132 -5.43 -3.27 -11.85
N ASP A 133 -5.78 -2.69 -12.99
CA ASP A 133 -5.14 -1.51 -13.53
C ASP A 133 -5.17 -0.36 -12.50
N GLU A 134 -4.11 0.45 -12.45
CA GLU A 134 -4.02 1.60 -11.52
C GLU A 134 -5.23 2.53 -11.64
N SER A 135 -5.86 2.61 -12.81
CA SER A 135 -7.04 3.43 -13.02
C SER A 135 -8.28 3.00 -12.25
N ASP A 136 -8.34 1.77 -11.76
CA ASP A 136 -9.46 1.27 -10.94
C ASP A 136 -9.38 1.79 -9.50
N LEU A 137 -8.19 2.20 -9.02
CA LEU A 137 -8.02 2.90 -7.73
C LEU A 137 -8.63 4.31 -7.73
N LYS A 138 -9.06 4.85 -8.88
CA LYS A 138 -9.72 6.17 -8.96
C LYS A 138 -10.99 6.23 -8.12
N LEU A 139 -11.74 5.13 -8.01
CA LEU A 139 -12.97 5.10 -7.22
C LEU A 139 -12.68 5.23 -5.73
N CYS A 140 -11.67 4.51 -5.22
CA CYS A 140 -11.14 4.69 -3.86
C CYS A 140 -10.74 6.13 -3.60
N VAL A 141 -10.02 6.72 -4.55
CA VAL A 141 -9.52 8.09 -4.42
C VAL A 141 -10.65 9.11 -4.44
N HIS A 142 -11.68 8.89 -5.24
CA HIS A 142 -12.85 9.76 -5.27
C HIS A 142 -13.65 9.68 -3.96
N GLY A 143 -13.87 8.47 -3.44
CA GLY A 143 -14.58 8.24 -2.18
C GLY A 143 -13.91 8.94 -0.99
N ALA A 144 -12.61 8.70 -0.80
CA ALA A 144 -11.85 9.31 0.29
C ALA A 144 -11.75 10.85 0.15
N ASN A 145 -11.57 11.37 -1.07
CA ASN A 145 -11.56 12.83 -1.29
C ASN A 145 -12.92 13.50 -0.99
N LYS A 146 -14.03 12.83 -1.31
CA LYS A 146 -15.37 13.35 -1.00
C LYS A 146 -15.56 13.47 0.51
N GLN A 147 -15.10 12.48 1.27
CA GLN A 147 -15.16 12.50 2.74
C GLN A 147 -14.31 13.62 3.33
N ALA A 148 -13.03 13.72 2.93
CA ALA A 148 -12.14 14.77 3.41
C ALA A 148 -12.70 16.19 3.17
N ARG A 149 -13.42 16.39 2.06
CA ARG A 149 -14.12 17.66 1.77
C ARG A 149 -15.36 17.87 2.64
N HIS A 150 -16.11 16.82 2.97
CA HIS A 150 -17.24 16.93 3.90
C HIS A 150 -16.78 17.25 5.32
N ASP A 151 -15.70 16.64 5.80
CA ASP A 151 -15.16 16.89 7.14
C ASP A 151 -14.63 18.32 7.28
N LEU A 152 -14.04 18.89 6.22
CA LEU A 152 -13.64 20.30 6.18
C LEU A 152 -14.80 21.30 6.18
N VAL A 153 -16.02 20.88 5.82
CA VAL A 153 -17.21 21.74 5.79
C VAL A 153 -17.98 21.69 7.13
N LEU A 154 -17.71 20.68 7.96
CA LEU A 154 -18.39 20.46 9.24
C LEU A 154 -17.55 20.94 10.45
N LEU A 155 -16.36 21.50 10.22
CA LEU A 155 -15.51 22.18 11.22
C LEU A 155 -15.66 23.70 11.12
#